data_AF-A0A0U3TJJ4-F1
#
_entry.id   AF-A0A0U3TJJ4-F1
#
_cell.length_a   1.000
_cell.length_b   1.000
_cell.length_c   1.000
_cell.angle_alpha   90.00
_cell.angle_beta   90.00
_cell.angle_gamma   90.00
#
_symmetry.space_group_name_H-M   'P 1'
#
loop_
_entity.id
_entity.type
_entity.pdbx_description
1 polymer ?
#
loop_
_entity_poly.entity_id
_entity_poly.type
_entity_poly.pdbx_seq_one_letter_code
_entity_poly.pdbx_strand_id
1 'polypeptide(L)'
;MSTETLPVRILYKGASTVMWQSHGDRRAPGLLPYPRVVEQHLRARGHDVDTRVDAMSAQRVYDLMDRWERQATSEFPDVVVLHHGHMETVHAVIPRFIERHARANRERPGPVRQRYRRVLVRPLWKGLAVLQQRIDGAMPGPLARGLARRRARRTVAHLEQYLSCIDRLSSPLVVVMGLLPTGRVYADWFPGSVLRTEVIDRALRAMVARRDSPRLLYLDLWDEGAAWDARGEDPRPDGAHYTEAFHRRVGELLAARIEEWAATQPHLRG
;
A
#
# COMPACT_ATOMS: atom_id res chain seq x y z
N MET A 1 14.20 -23.31 32.91
CA MET A 1 14.90 -22.33 32.05
C MET A 1 13.84 -21.42 31.49
N SER A 2 13.89 -20.12 31.77
CA SER A 2 12.99 -19.14 31.14
C SER A 2 13.31 -19.14 29.64
N THR A 3 12.39 -19.61 28.80
CA THR A 3 12.49 -19.40 27.35
C THR A 3 12.25 -17.92 27.12
N GLU A 4 13.32 -17.14 26.95
CA GLU A 4 13.21 -15.76 26.49
C GLU A 4 12.51 -15.77 25.13
N THR A 5 11.34 -15.14 25.07
CA THR A 5 10.62 -14.91 23.83
C THR A 5 11.35 -13.92 22.97
N LEU A 6 11.43 -14.20 21.67
CA LEU A 6 11.92 -13.23 20.71
C LEU A 6 10.84 -12.19 20.39
N PRO A 7 11.22 -10.94 20.11
CA PRO A 7 10.27 -9.94 19.63
C PRO A 7 9.68 -10.35 18.29
N VAL A 8 8.40 -10.06 18.09
CA VAL A 8 7.76 -10.20 16.78
C VAL A 8 8.32 -9.14 15.84
N ARG A 9 9.09 -9.56 14.83
CA ARG A 9 9.69 -8.65 13.84
C ARG A 9 8.74 -8.42 12.67
N ILE A 10 8.26 -7.20 12.50
CA ILE A 10 7.26 -6.85 11.49
C ILE A 10 7.86 -5.87 10.48
N LEU A 11 7.90 -6.27 9.21
CA LEU A 11 8.30 -5.42 8.09
C LEU A 11 7.08 -4.95 7.30
N TYR A 12 6.82 -3.66 7.29
CA TYR A 12 5.79 -3.03 6.47
C TYR A 12 6.38 -2.48 5.18
N LYS A 13 5.81 -2.86 4.03
CA LYS A 13 6.20 -2.34 2.71
C LYS A 13 4.98 -1.78 2.00
N GLY A 14 5.05 -0.54 1.54
CA GLY A 14 3.93 0.07 0.83
C GLY A 14 4.05 1.56 0.56
N ALA A 15 2.98 2.14 0.04
CA ALA A 15 3.00 3.54 -0.37
C ALA A 15 2.61 4.50 0.77
N SER A 16 2.05 5.66 0.42
CA SER A 16 1.50 6.62 1.38
C SER A 16 0.33 6.07 2.20
N THR A 17 -0.27 4.94 1.81
CA THR A 17 -1.29 4.23 2.60
C THR A 17 -0.71 3.59 3.87
N VAL A 18 0.58 3.22 3.88
CA VAL A 18 1.28 2.72 5.09
C VAL A 18 1.64 3.85 6.04
N MET A 19 2.21 4.93 5.50
CA MET A 19 2.67 6.08 6.30
C MET A 19 1.57 7.09 6.61
N TRP A 20 0.40 6.92 5.99
CA TRP A 20 -0.70 7.86 5.96
C TRP A 20 -0.35 9.33 5.70
N GLN A 21 0.14 9.60 4.50
CA GLN A 21 0.42 10.98 4.12
C GLN A 21 -0.83 11.66 3.53
N SER A 22 -1.82 11.98 4.36
CA SER A 22 -2.88 12.93 3.97
C SER A 22 -2.34 14.37 4.12
N HIS A 23 -2.58 15.27 3.16
CA HIS A 23 -1.97 16.62 3.17
C HIS A 23 -2.56 17.56 4.24
N GLY A 24 -3.70 17.22 4.84
CA GLY A 24 -4.45 18.11 5.74
C GLY A 24 -4.02 18.04 7.20
N ASP A 25 -3.57 16.88 7.68
CA ASP A 25 -3.50 16.59 9.12
C ASP A 25 -2.14 16.07 9.62
N ARG A 26 -1.09 16.22 8.80
CA ARG A 26 0.29 15.69 9.06
C ARG A 26 0.95 16.21 10.35
N ARG A 27 0.28 17.11 11.09
CA ARG A 27 0.84 17.81 12.25
C ARG A 27 -0.05 17.70 13.49
N ALA A 28 -1.18 17.00 13.44
CA ALA A 28 -1.98 16.75 14.64
C ALA A 28 -1.16 15.87 15.61
N PRO A 29 -0.84 16.34 16.83
CA PRO A 29 -0.19 15.51 17.83
C PRO A 29 -1.08 14.30 18.14
N GLY A 30 -0.52 13.08 18.08
CA GLY A 30 -1.23 11.85 18.44
C GLY A 30 -1.71 10.99 17.27
N LEU A 31 -1.64 11.47 16.01
CA LEU A 31 -2.04 10.67 14.85
C LEU A 31 -1.05 9.51 14.64
N LEU A 32 -1.52 8.28 14.89
CA LEU A 32 -0.73 7.06 14.71
C LEU A 32 -1.04 6.42 13.35
N PRO A 33 -0.04 6.21 12.48
CA PRO A 33 -0.25 5.37 11.30
C PRO A 33 -0.50 3.92 11.76
N TYR A 34 -1.26 3.13 11.00
CA TYR A 34 -1.65 1.79 11.42
C TYR A 34 -0.48 0.87 11.86
N PRO A 35 0.77 0.95 11.34
CA PRO A 35 1.88 0.17 11.89
C PRO A 35 2.14 0.44 13.38
N ARG A 36 1.97 1.69 13.82
CA ARG A 36 2.11 2.08 15.24
C ARG A 36 0.92 1.64 16.08
N VAL A 37 -0.28 1.57 15.48
CA VAL A 37 -1.45 0.97 16.13
C VAL A 37 -1.21 -0.52 16.38
N VAL A 38 -0.67 -1.25 15.40
CA VAL A 38 -0.33 -2.67 15.56
C VAL A 38 0.68 -2.87 16.68
N GLU A 39 1.76 -2.08 16.69
CA GLU A 39 2.78 -2.13 17.75
C GLU A 39 2.18 -1.85 19.13
N GLN A 40 1.32 -0.83 19.26
CA GLN A 40 0.61 -0.53 20.49
C GLN A 40 -0.30 -1.69 20.93
N HIS A 41 -1.04 -2.28 19.99
CA HIS A 41 -1.99 -3.37 20.26
C HIS A 41 -1.29 -4.63 20.74
N LEU A 42 -0.21 -5.04 20.05
CA LEU A 42 0.57 -6.23 20.40
C LEU A 42 1.31 -6.05 21.74
N ARG A 43 1.91 -4.88 21.99
CA ARG A 43 2.56 -4.59 23.28
C ARG A 43 1.58 -4.57 24.44
N ALA A 44 0.37 -4.04 24.24
CA ALA A 44 -0.67 -4.07 25.26
C ALA A 44 -1.08 -5.51 25.66
N ARG A 45 -0.76 -6.50 24.82
CA ARG A 45 -1.03 -7.93 25.04
C ARG A 45 0.21 -8.72 25.47
N GLY A 46 1.30 -8.03 25.80
CA GLY A 46 2.52 -8.66 26.33
C GLY A 46 3.52 -9.13 25.27
N HIS A 47 3.28 -8.89 23.98
CA HIS A 47 4.27 -9.17 22.95
C HIS A 47 5.35 -8.08 22.90
N ASP A 48 6.62 -8.48 22.86
CA ASP A 48 7.67 -7.59 22.38
C ASP A 48 7.61 -7.50 20.85
N VAL A 49 7.88 -6.31 20.30
CA VAL A 49 7.68 -6.00 18.87
C VAL A 49 8.78 -5.09 18.35
N ASP A 50 9.44 -5.53 17.28
CA ASP A 50 10.34 -4.72 16.45
C ASP A 50 9.65 -4.43 15.10
N THR A 51 9.24 -3.17 14.91
CA THR A 51 8.53 -2.74 13.70
C THR A 51 9.43 -1.91 12.79
N ARG A 52 9.48 -2.31 11.52
CA ARG A 52 10.18 -1.57 10.46
C ARG A 52 9.24 -1.19 9.35
N VAL A 53 9.33 0.06 8.92
CA VAL A 53 8.49 0.62 7.86
C VAL A 53 9.38 1.01 6.70
N ASP A 54 9.36 0.22 5.62
CA ASP A 54 9.92 0.57 4.32
C ASP A 54 8.79 1.01 3.39
N ALA A 55 8.29 2.21 3.65
CA ALA A 55 7.26 2.83 2.85
C ALA A 55 7.70 4.19 2.34
N MET A 56 7.31 4.51 1.10
CA MET A 56 7.58 5.79 0.50
C MET A 56 6.40 6.25 -0.35
N SER A 57 6.14 7.56 -0.35
CA SER A 57 5.01 8.15 -1.07
C SER A 57 5.11 7.78 -2.53
N ALA A 58 3.97 7.39 -3.10
CA ALA A 58 3.88 6.97 -4.49
C ALA A 58 4.72 5.73 -4.87
N GLN A 59 5.12 4.89 -3.91
CA GLN A 59 5.71 3.57 -4.21
C GLN A 59 4.75 2.68 -4.98
N ARG A 60 5.33 1.91 -5.89
CA ARG A 60 4.66 0.97 -6.77
C ARG A 60 5.09 -0.44 -6.44
N VAL A 61 4.30 -1.40 -6.88
CA VAL A 61 4.53 -2.82 -6.61
C VAL A 61 5.90 -3.32 -7.06
N TYR A 62 6.45 -2.80 -8.16
CA TYR A 62 7.77 -3.21 -8.64
C TYR A 62 8.90 -2.66 -7.75
N ASP A 63 8.66 -1.62 -6.94
CA ASP A 63 9.61 -1.10 -5.95
C ASP A 63 9.77 -2.09 -4.77
N LEU A 64 8.92 -3.13 -4.65
CA LEU A 64 9.06 -4.18 -3.62
C LEU A 64 10.42 -4.89 -3.69
N MET A 65 10.98 -5.02 -4.89
CA MET A 65 12.27 -5.67 -5.09
C MET A 65 13.44 -4.76 -4.70
N ASP A 66 13.23 -3.47 -4.49
CA ASP A 66 14.31 -2.60 -4.02
C ASP A 66 14.71 -3.01 -2.60
N ARG A 67 15.98 -3.38 -2.41
CA ARG A 67 16.57 -3.78 -1.11
C ARG A 67 15.95 -5.05 -0.49
N TRP A 68 15.23 -5.86 -1.25
CA TRP A 68 14.55 -7.06 -0.74
C TRP A 68 15.52 -8.05 -0.06
N GLU A 69 16.69 -8.29 -0.65
CA GLU A 69 17.69 -9.24 -0.11
C GLU A 69 18.11 -8.80 1.28
N ARG A 70 18.59 -7.56 1.43
CA ARG A 70 18.97 -6.99 2.73
C ARG A 70 17.85 -7.13 3.76
N GLN A 71 16.63 -6.80 3.36
CA GLN A 71 15.47 -6.85 4.26
C GLN A 71 15.16 -8.28 4.70
N ALA A 72 15.20 -9.24 3.79
CA ALA A 72 14.87 -10.62 4.09
C ALA A 72 16.02 -11.36 4.81
N THR A 73 17.28 -11.10 4.46
CA THR A 73 18.46 -11.83 4.96
C THR A 73 19.16 -11.18 6.15
N SER A 74 18.97 -9.89 6.40
CA SER A 74 19.61 -9.21 7.55
C SER A 74 18.61 -8.85 8.63
N GLU A 75 17.35 -8.61 8.27
CA GLU A 75 16.32 -8.19 9.22
C GLU A 75 15.51 -9.38 9.75
N PHE A 76 15.45 -10.48 8.98
CA PHE A 76 14.75 -11.72 9.34
C PHE A 76 13.35 -11.45 9.94
N PRO A 77 12.43 -10.84 9.17
CA PRO A 77 11.10 -10.57 9.68
C PRO A 77 10.35 -11.87 9.96
N ASP A 78 9.54 -11.88 11.02
CA ASP A 78 8.52 -12.91 11.28
C ASP A 78 7.25 -12.63 10.46
N VAL A 79 6.95 -11.35 10.26
CA VAL A 79 5.78 -10.88 9.51
C VAL A 79 6.20 -9.85 8.45
N VAL A 80 5.68 -10.01 7.23
CA VAL A 80 5.82 -9.04 6.14
C VAL A 80 4.45 -8.56 5.70
N VAL A 81 4.19 -7.26 5.85
CA VAL A 81 2.93 -6.62 5.48
C VAL A 81 3.12 -5.87 4.17
N LEU A 82 2.36 -6.23 3.14
CA LEU A 82 2.45 -5.68 1.79
C LEU A 82 1.20 -4.85 1.49
N HIS A 83 1.35 -3.53 1.42
CA HIS A 83 0.26 -2.61 1.09
C HIS A 83 0.61 -1.81 -0.19
N HIS A 84 0.50 -2.48 -1.33
CA HIS A 84 0.82 -1.95 -2.66
C HIS A 84 -0.35 -2.16 -3.62
N GLY A 85 -0.46 -1.32 -4.65
CA GLY A 85 -1.46 -1.46 -5.71
C GLY A 85 -2.20 -0.16 -6.01
N HIS A 86 -2.37 0.75 -5.04
CA HIS A 86 -3.04 2.05 -5.27
C HIS A 86 -2.31 2.90 -6.31
N MET A 87 -0.98 2.85 -6.37
CA MET A 87 -0.24 3.65 -7.33
C MET A 87 -0.36 3.13 -8.77
N GLU A 88 -0.77 1.88 -8.93
CA GLU A 88 -1.07 1.26 -10.21
C GLU A 88 -2.44 1.70 -10.76
N THR A 89 -3.32 2.27 -9.91
CA THR A 89 -4.69 2.70 -10.28
C THR A 89 -4.75 4.17 -10.72
N VAL A 90 -3.74 5.00 -10.39
CA VAL A 90 -3.79 6.46 -10.66
C VAL A 90 -3.71 6.75 -12.16
N HIS A 91 -2.66 6.28 -12.82
CA HIS A 91 -2.36 6.63 -14.20
C HIS A 91 -2.26 5.40 -15.09
N ALA A 92 -3.09 5.38 -16.14
CA ALA A 92 -3.08 4.33 -17.16
C ALA A 92 -2.15 4.69 -18.32
N VAL A 93 -2.06 5.97 -18.68
CA VAL A 93 -1.38 6.44 -19.91
C VAL A 93 -0.20 7.35 -19.67
N ILE A 94 -0.06 7.95 -18.47
CA ILE A 94 1.02 8.88 -18.22
C ILE A 94 2.36 8.14 -18.11
N PRO A 95 3.38 8.48 -18.93
CA PRO A 95 4.69 7.86 -18.84
C PRO A 95 5.34 8.08 -17.48
N ARG A 96 5.91 7.00 -16.93
CA ARG A 96 6.52 6.99 -15.59
C ARG A 96 7.62 8.05 -15.42
N PHE A 97 8.42 8.33 -16.46
CA PHE A 97 9.50 9.31 -16.34
C PHE A 97 8.96 10.72 -16.11
N ILE A 98 7.82 11.08 -16.73
CA ILE A 98 7.15 12.37 -16.53
C ILE A 98 6.57 12.43 -15.12
N GLU A 99 5.90 11.37 -14.69
CA GLU A 99 5.36 11.26 -13.33
C GLU A 99 6.45 11.40 -12.26
N ARG A 100 7.55 10.64 -12.41
CA ARG A 100 8.69 10.69 -11.49
C ARG A 100 9.33 12.07 -11.50
N HIS A 101 9.48 12.71 -12.65
CA HIS A 101 10.09 14.04 -12.75
C HIS A 101 9.17 15.14 -12.21
N ALA A 102 7.85 14.99 -12.35
CA ALA A 102 6.88 15.91 -11.78
C ALA A 102 6.78 15.77 -10.24
N ARG A 103 6.88 14.55 -9.71
CA ARG A 103 6.72 14.21 -8.28
C ARG A 103 8.02 14.15 -7.47
N ALA A 104 9.19 14.21 -8.10
CA ALA A 104 10.46 14.12 -7.37
C ALA A 104 10.62 15.26 -6.35
N ASN A 105 10.83 14.88 -5.08
CA ASN A 105 11.25 15.80 -4.02
C ASN A 105 12.78 15.87 -3.85
N ARG A 106 13.53 14.97 -4.52
CA ARG A 106 15.01 14.92 -4.51
C ARG A 106 15.63 15.88 -5.54
N GLU A 107 15.17 17.13 -5.53
CA GLU A 107 15.65 18.11 -6.51
C GLU A 107 16.93 18.78 -6.02
N ARG A 108 17.93 18.84 -6.89
CA ARG A 108 19.08 19.72 -6.65
C ARG A 108 18.63 21.16 -6.88
N PRO A 109 18.87 22.09 -5.94
CA PRO A 109 18.47 23.48 -6.08
C PRO A 109 19.12 24.12 -7.33
N GLY A 110 18.42 25.06 -7.99
CA GLY A 110 18.97 25.83 -9.11
C GLY A 110 17.92 26.51 -10.00
N PRO A 111 18.17 27.75 -10.48
CA PRO A 111 17.17 28.57 -11.17
C PRO A 111 16.73 27.99 -12.52
N VAL A 112 17.67 27.44 -13.31
CA VAL A 112 17.38 26.82 -14.62
C VAL A 112 16.48 25.59 -14.46
N ARG A 113 16.77 24.74 -13.47
CA ARG A 113 15.99 23.51 -13.20
C ARG A 113 14.59 23.84 -12.73
N GLN A 114 14.44 24.85 -11.86
CA GLN A 114 13.15 25.35 -11.42
C GLN A 114 12.33 25.93 -12.59
N ARG A 115 12.96 26.70 -13.49
CA ARG A 115 12.30 27.24 -14.69
C ARG A 115 11.88 26.13 -15.65
N TYR A 116 12.76 25.17 -15.94
CA TYR A 116 12.44 23.99 -16.75
C TYR A 116 11.23 23.24 -16.19
N ARG A 117 11.20 23.00 -14.87
CA ARG A 117 10.07 22.33 -14.22
C ARG A 117 8.77 23.13 -14.32
N ARG A 118 8.85 24.44 -14.10
CA ARG A 118 7.68 25.33 -14.12
C ARG A 118 7.09 25.46 -15.52
N VAL A 119 7.94 25.55 -16.54
CA VAL A 119 7.54 25.87 -17.92
C VAL A 119 7.30 24.63 -18.78
N LEU A 120 8.03 23.53 -18.56
CA LEU A 120 7.88 22.31 -19.37
C LEU A 120 7.21 21.17 -18.59
N VAL A 121 7.79 20.75 -17.47
CA VAL A 121 7.38 19.52 -16.78
C VAL A 121 5.97 19.64 -16.20
N ARG A 122 5.68 20.72 -15.45
CA ARG A 122 4.37 20.90 -14.82
C ARG A 122 3.24 21.07 -15.85
N PRO A 123 3.40 21.89 -16.91
CA PRO A 123 2.39 21.97 -17.96
C PRO A 123 2.18 20.66 -18.70
N LEU A 124 3.26 19.94 -19.06
CA LEU A 124 3.15 18.63 -19.70
C LEU A 124 2.42 17.62 -18.81
N TRP A 125 2.77 17.56 -17.53
CA TRP A 125 2.08 16.72 -16.54
C TRP A 125 0.58 17.04 -16.45
N LYS A 126 0.24 18.32 -16.31
CA LYS A 126 -1.16 18.76 -16.25
C LYS A 126 -1.92 18.42 -17.52
N GLY A 127 -1.32 18.64 -18.70
CA GLY A 127 -1.92 18.30 -19.99
C GLY A 127 -2.20 16.81 -20.12
N LEU A 128 -1.24 15.95 -19.72
CA LEU A 128 -1.42 14.50 -19.72
C LEU A 128 -2.45 14.04 -18.70
N ALA A 129 -2.55 14.69 -17.54
CA ALA A 129 -3.58 14.39 -16.55
C ALA A 129 -4.99 14.71 -17.08
N VAL A 130 -5.18 15.88 -17.70
CA VAL A 130 -6.46 16.27 -18.34
C VAL A 130 -6.80 15.33 -19.50
N LEU A 131 -5.81 14.97 -20.32
CA LEU A 131 -6.00 14.01 -21.41
C LEU A 131 -6.45 12.65 -20.86
N GLN A 132 -5.80 12.16 -19.80
CA GLN A 132 -6.19 10.91 -19.16
C GLN A 132 -7.61 11.00 -18.59
N GLN A 133 -7.97 12.10 -17.93
CA GLN A 133 -9.32 12.28 -17.38
C GLN A 133 -10.38 12.18 -18.49
N ARG A 134 -10.14 12.79 -19.65
CA ARG A 134 -11.01 12.69 -20.83
C ARG A 134 -11.06 11.27 -21.39
N ILE A 135 -9.92 10.59 -21.48
CA ILE A 135 -9.84 9.21 -21.94
C ILE A 135 -10.62 8.29 -20.98
N ASP A 136 -10.41 8.41 -19.68
CA ASP A 136 -11.10 7.61 -18.66
C ASP A 136 -12.63 7.82 -18.75
N GLY A 137 -13.10 9.06 -19.00
CA GLY A 137 -14.52 9.36 -19.17
C GLY A 137 -15.13 8.90 -20.51
N ALA A 138 -14.33 8.80 -21.57
CA ALA A 138 -14.81 8.42 -22.90
C ALA A 138 -14.57 6.94 -23.26
N MET A 139 -13.77 6.21 -22.48
CA MET A 139 -13.36 4.85 -22.83
C MET A 139 -14.51 3.85 -22.66
N PRO A 140 -14.84 3.05 -23.69
CA PRO A 140 -15.83 1.99 -23.57
C PRO A 140 -15.49 0.98 -22.47
N GLY A 141 -16.51 0.54 -21.73
CA GLY A 141 -16.36 -0.36 -20.58
C GLY A 141 -15.50 -1.62 -20.83
N PRO A 142 -15.61 -2.32 -21.97
CA PRO A 142 -14.76 -3.48 -22.26
C PRO A 142 -13.27 -3.15 -22.39
N LEU A 143 -12.92 -2.04 -23.06
CA LEU A 143 -11.53 -1.61 -23.24
C LEU A 143 -10.92 -1.16 -21.91
N ALA A 144 -11.65 -0.37 -21.14
CA ALA A 144 -11.22 0.07 -19.80
C ALA A 144 -10.96 -1.13 -18.88
N ARG A 145 -11.88 -2.10 -18.88
CA ARG A 145 -11.71 -3.37 -18.14
C ARG A 145 -10.51 -4.18 -18.64
N GLY A 146 -10.29 -4.25 -19.96
CA GLY A 146 -9.14 -4.95 -20.54
C GLY A 146 -7.79 -4.37 -20.08
N LEU A 147 -7.67 -3.04 -20.09
CA LEU A 147 -6.48 -2.34 -19.59
C LEU A 147 -6.28 -2.53 -18.08
N ALA A 148 -7.35 -2.40 -17.29
CA ALA A 148 -7.31 -2.65 -15.86
C ALA A 148 -6.85 -4.09 -15.54
N ARG A 149 -7.37 -5.10 -16.26
CA ARG A 149 -6.95 -6.50 -16.13
C ARG A 149 -5.49 -6.71 -16.52
N ARG A 150 -5.00 -6.07 -17.57
CA ARG A 150 -3.58 -6.12 -17.95
C ARG A 150 -2.69 -5.52 -16.87
N ARG A 151 -3.10 -4.40 -16.27
CA ARG A 151 -2.41 -3.77 -15.14
C ARG A 151 -2.39 -4.69 -13.93
N ALA A 152 -3.54 -5.24 -13.55
CA ALA A 152 -3.67 -6.19 -12.44
C ALA A 152 -2.77 -7.41 -12.60
N ARG A 153 -2.70 -8.02 -13.80
CA ARG A 153 -1.78 -9.13 -14.07
C ARG A 153 -0.32 -8.77 -13.83
N ARG A 154 0.11 -7.58 -14.26
CA ARG A 154 1.48 -7.10 -13.99
C ARG A 154 1.72 -6.87 -12.50
N THR A 155 0.74 -6.30 -11.80
CA THR A 155 0.82 -6.08 -10.36
C THR A 155 0.99 -7.39 -9.61
N VAL A 156 0.12 -8.37 -9.89
CA VAL A 156 0.20 -9.72 -9.33
C VAL A 156 1.54 -10.38 -9.65
N ALA A 157 2.03 -10.31 -10.89
CA ALA A 157 3.30 -10.93 -11.26
C ALA A 157 4.50 -10.38 -10.45
N HIS A 158 4.55 -9.06 -10.18
CA HIS A 158 5.59 -8.47 -9.36
C HIS A 158 5.50 -8.92 -7.89
N LEU A 159 4.29 -9.02 -7.34
CA LEU A 159 4.06 -9.56 -6.00
C LEU A 159 4.44 -11.04 -5.92
N GLU A 160 4.03 -11.88 -6.88
CA GLU A 160 4.39 -13.30 -6.94
C GLU A 160 5.91 -13.49 -7.04
N GLN A 161 6.62 -12.61 -7.76
CA GLN A 161 8.08 -12.62 -7.81
C GLN A 161 8.67 -12.36 -6.43
N TYR A 162 8.19 -11.34 -5.72
CA TYR A 162 8.64 -11.03 -4.36
C TYR A 162 8.33 -12.15 -3.35
N LEU A 163 7.12 -12.73 -3.41
CA LEU A 163 6.73 -13.86 -2.58
C LEU A 163 7.64 -15.07 -2.82
N SER A 164 7.96 -15.35 -4.09
CA SER A 164 8.87 -16.45 -4.46
C SER A 164 10.29 -16.26 -3.90
N CYS A 165 10.71 -15.01 -3.69
CA CYS A 165 11.98 -14.67 -3.05
C CYS A 165 11.91 -14.89 -1.53
N ILE A 166 10.82 -14.46 -0.88
CA ILE A 166 10.62 -14.65 0.57
C ILE A 166 10.51 -16.12 0.95
N ASP A 167 9.79 -16.93 0.16
CA ASP A 167 9.56 -18.34 0.44
C ASP A 167 10.87 -19.16 0.53
N ARG A 168 11.97 -18.66 -0.06
CA ARG A 168 13.29 -19.33 -0.05
C ARG A 168 14.13 -19.08 1.21
N LEU A 169 13.78 -18.10 2.04
CA LEU A 169 14.65 -17.62 3.12
C LEU A 169 14.17 -18.03 4.51
N SER A 170 13.15 -17.34 5.03
CA SER A 170 12.75 -17.44 6.44
C SER A 170 11.27 -17.73 6.64
N SER A 171 10.50 -17.92 5.56
CA SER A 171 9.10 -18.36 5.63
C SER A 171 8.20 -17.53 6.59
N PRO A 172 8.27 -16.19 6.58
CA PRO A 172 7.43 -15.35 7.44
C PRO A 172 5.94 -15.50 7.11
N LEU A 173 5.09 -15.04 8.02
CA LEU A 173 3.74 -14.66 7.65
C LEU A 173 3.81 -13.48 6.68
N VAL A 174 3.19 -13.62 5.52
CA VAL A 174 3.00 -12.52 4.58
C VAL A 174 1.54 -12.11 4.58
N VAL A 175 1.26 -10.83 4.87
CA VAL A 175 -0.07 -10.25 4.79
C VAL A 175 -0.13 -9.33 3.59
N VAL A 176 -0.93 -9.67 2.59
CA VAL A 176 -1.27 -8.77 1.49
C VAL A 176 -2.50 -7.97 1.90
N MET A 177 -2.31 -6.66 2.07
CA MET A 177 -3.40 -5.75 2.41
C MET A 177 -4.25 -5.50 1.17
N GLY A 178 -5.56 -5.62 1.31
CA GLY A 178 -6.51 -5.24 0.27
C GLY A 178 -6.44 -3.75 -0.06
N LEU A 179 -6.82 -3.40 -1.28
CA LEU A 179 -6.94 -2.01 -1.67
C LEU A 179 -8.22 -1.42 -1.09
N LEU A 180 -8.10 -0.17 -0.68
CA LEU A 180 -9.22 0.62 -0.22
C LEU A 180 -9.98 1.26 -1.39
N PRO A 181 -11.33 1.34 -1.32
CA PRO A 181 -12.13 2.15 -2.24
C PRO A 181 -11.61 3.59 -2.33
N THR A 182 -11.76 4.21 -3.49
CA THR A 182 -11.37 5.62 -3.66
C THR A 182 -12.57 6.52 -3.40
N GLY A 183 -12.36 7.57 -2.61
CA GLY A 183 -13.33 8.62 -2.35
C GLY A 183 -13.66 9.48 -3.57
N ARG A 184 -14.71 10.29 -3.46
CA ARG A 184 -15.24 11.07 -4.60
C ARG A 184 -14.21 12.03 -5.21
N VAL A 185 -13.49 12.77 -4.36
CA VAL A 185 -12.46 13.74 -4.80
C VAL A 185 -11.40 13.06 -5.67
N TYR A 186 -10.99 11.86 -5.28
CA TYR A 186 -9.98 11.11 -6.02
C TYR A 186 -10.53 10.56 -7.33
N ALA A 187 -11.76 10.06 -7.32
CA ALA A 187 -12.46 9.60 -8.53
C ALA A 187 -12.66 10.75 -9.53
N ASP A 188 -12.95 11.97 -9.07
CA ASP A 188 -13.09 13.13 -9.96
C ASP A 188 -11.76 13.48 -10.67
N TRP A 189 -10.64 13.36 -9.95
CA TRP A 189 -9.30 13.57 -10.52
C TRP A 189 -8.85 12.42 -11.43
N PHE A 190 -9.25 11.19 -11.12
CA PHE A 190 -8.85 9.98 -11.82
C PHE A 190 -10.06 9.07 -12.08
N PRO A 191 -10.97 9.39 -13.03
CA PRO A 191 -12.25 8.69 -13.16
C PRO A 191 -12.14 7.17 -13.35
N GLY A 192 -11.11 6.70 -14.03
CA GLY A 192 -10.89 5.25 -14.21
C GLY A 192 -10.27 4.56 -12.99
N SER A 193 -9.88 5.27 -11.94
CA SER A 193 -9.21 4.69 -10.77
C SER A 193 -10.12 3.74 -10.03
N VAL A 194 -11.42 4.06 -9.88
CA VAL A 194 -12.40 3.20 -9.18
C VAL A 194 -12.39 1.78 -9.77
N LEU A 195 -12.58 1.68 -11.09
CA LEU A 195 -12.54 0.40 -11.80
C LEU A 195 -11.18 -0.29 -11.67
N ARG A 196 -10.08 0.46 -11.77
CA ARG A 196 -8.73 -0.09 -11.67
C ARG A 196 -8.47 -0.63 -10.25
N THR A 197 -8.90 0.07 -9.22
CA THR A 197 -8.77 -0.35 -7.82
C THR A 197 -9.54 -1.66 -7.60
N GLU A 198 -10.81 -1.73 -8.02
CA GLU A 198 -11.63 -2.94 -7.89
C GLU A 198 -11.02 -4.15 -8.63
N VAL A 199 -10.56 -3.94 -9.87
CA VAL A 199 -9.97 -5.03 -10.67
C VAL A 199 -8.63 -5.49 -10.10
N ILE A 200 -7.81 -4.58 -9.57
CA ILE A 200 -6.54 -4.95 -8.94
C ILE A 200 -6.79 -5.64 -7.60
N ASP A 201 -7.66 -5.13 -6.74
CA ASP A 201 -8.03 -5.73 -5.45
C ASP A 201 -8.48 -7.19 -5.61
N ARG A 202 -9.44 -7.41 -6.52
CA ARG A 202 -9.94 -8.75 -6.86
C ARG A 202 -8.81 -9.67 -7.32
N ALA A 203 -7.85 -9.16 -8.10
CA ALA A 203 -6.73 -9.94 -8.60
C ALA A 203 -5.73 -10.30 -7.48
N LEU A 204 -5.51 -9.39 -6.51
CA LEU A 204 -4.68 -9.64 -5.32
C LEU A 204 -5.32 -10.70 -4.43
N ARG A 205 -6.61 -10.57 -4.13
CA ARG A 205 -7.39 -11.58 -3.39
C ARG A 205 -7.30 -12.95 -4.06
N ALA A 206 -7.53 -13.00 -5.38
CA ALA A 206 -7.43 -14.23 -6.15
C ALA A 206 -6.00 -14.81 -6.18
N MET A 207 -4.96 -13.96 -6.20
CA MET A 207 -3.57 -14.41 -6.12
C MET A 207 -3.28 -15.11 -4.80
N VAL A 208 -3.68 -14.51 -3.67
CA VAL A 208 -3.51 -15.14 -2.35
C VAL A 208 -4.27 -16.45 -2.27
N ALA A 209 -5.55 -16.47 -2.67
CA ALA A 209 -6.37 -17.68 -2.67
C ALA A 209 -5.77 -18.81 -3.53
N ARG A 210 -5.20 -18.51 -4.70
CA ARG A 210 -4.55 -19.52 -5.56
C ARG A 210 -3.28 -20.12 -4.97
N ARG A 211 -2.55 -19.38 -4.13
CA ARG A 211 -1.31 -19.86 -3.53
C ARG A 211 -1.55 -20.81 -2.36
N ASP A 212 -2.74 -20.75 -1.77
CA ASP A 212 -3.22 -21.68 -0.73
C ASP A 212 -2.14 -22.01 0.31
N SER A 213 -1.61 -20.98 0.96
CA SER A 213 -0.52 -21.11 1.93
C SER A 213 -0.98 -20.62 3.30
N PRO A 214 -0.76 -21.38 4.38
CA PRO A 214 -1.11 -20.94 5.74
C PRO A 214 -0.29 -19.74 6.21
N ARG A 215 0.75 -19.37 5.47
CA ARG A 215 1.64 -18.22 5.77
C ARG A 215 1.40 -17.04 4.82
N LEU A 216 0.36 -17.08 3.99
CA LEU A 216 -0.01 -15.98 3.12
C LEU A 216 -1.47 -15.65 3.31
N LEU A 217 -1.75 -14.46 3.83
CA LEU A 217 -3.09 -13.99 4.11
C LEU A 217 -3.43 -12.77 3.27
N TYR A 218 -4.70 -12.67 2.89
CA TYR A 218 -5.27 -11.46 2.33
C TYR A 218 -6.10 -10.78 3.41
N LEU A 219 -5.68 -9.59 3.83
CA LEU A 219 -6.50 -8.78 4.74
C LEU A 219 -7.46 -7.94 3.90
N ASP A 220 -8.71 -8.38 3.84
CA ASP A 220 -9.75 -7.67 3.12
C ASP A 220 -10.08 -6.34 3.80
N LEU A 221 -9.82 -5.24 3.10
CA LEU A 221 -10.15 -3.89 3.54
C LEU A 221 -11.25 -3.26 2.69
N TRP A 222 -11.72 -3.94 1.64
CA TRP A 222 -12.65 -3.36 0.69
C TRP A 222 -13.99 -3.06 1.37
N ASP A 223 -14.55 -4.05 2.04
CA ASP A 223 -15.84 -3.95 2.72
C ASP A 223 -15.75 -3.03 3.95
N GLU A 224 -14.64 -3.06 4.69
CA GLU A 224 -14.39 -2.14 5.80
C GLU A 224 -14.35 -0.69 5.29
N GLY A 225 -13.65 -0.42 4.18
CA GLY A 225 -13.59 0.91 3.57
C GLY A 225 -14.94 1.38 3.02
N ALA A 226 -15.73 0.49 2.41
CA ALA A 226 -17.07 0.79 1.92
C ALA A 226 -18.06 1.08 3.05
N ALA A 227 -18.01 0.31 4.14
CA ALA A 227 -18.81 0.56 5.33
C ALA A 227 -18.46 1.89 6.00
N TRP A 228 -17.19 2.28 5.96
CA TRP A 228 -16.72 3.56 6.48
C TRP A 228 -17.23 4.75 5.65
N ASP A 229 -17.16 4.63 4.32
CA ASP A 229 -17.70 5.63 3.39
C ASP A 229 -19.22 5.81 3.57
N ALA A 230 -19.97 4.70 3.76
CA ALA A 230 -21.40 4.74 4.04
C ALA A 230 -21.77 5.50 5.33
N ARG A 231 -20.83 5.69 6.27
CA ARG A 231 -21.00 6.50 7.49
C ARG A 231 -20.66 7.98 7.28
N GLY A 232 -20.31 8.38 6.06
CA GLY A 232 -19.89 9.75 5.74
C GLY A 232 -18.43 10.05 6.06
N GLU A 233 -17.64 9.03 6.43
CA GLU A 233 -16.21 9.13 6.68
C GLU A 233 -15.38 8.85 5.40
N ASP A 234 -15.77 9.51 4.31
CA ASP A 234 -15.08 9.48 3.01
C ASP A 234 -13.57 9.81 3.21
N PRO A 235 -12.66 9.11 2.50
CA PRO A 235 -11.25 9.49 2.39
C PRO A 235 -11.02 11.01 2.25
N ARG A 236 -10.37 11.61 3.25
CA ARG A 236 -10.10 13.04 3.33
C ARG A 236 -8.63 13.34 3.69
N PRO A 237 -8.08 14.44 3.16
CA PRO A 237 -8.77 15.47 2.36
C PRO A 237 -8.80 15.18 0.86
N ASP A 238 -8.11 14.15 0.38
CA ASP A 238 -7.79 13.96 -1.04
C ASP A 238 -8.52 12.81 -1.73
N GLY A 239 -9.46 12.14 -1.05
CA GLY A 239 -10.17 10.99 -1.59
C GLY A 239 -9.34 9.68 -1.61
N ALA A 240 -8.11 9.68 -1.05
CA ALA A 240 -7.22 8.51 -1.05
C ALA A 240 -6.74 8.07 0.33
N HIS A 241 -6.72 8.99 1.30
CA HIS A 241 -6.32 8.69 2.69
C HIS A 241 -7.54 8.87 3.61
N TYR A 242 -7.80 7.92 4.49
CA TYR A 242 -8.94 7.91 5.42
C TYR A 242 -8.66 8.70 6.73
N THR A 243 -9.55 8.56 7.71
CA THR A 243 -9.42 9.16 9.05
C THR A 243 -8.50 8.35 9.97
N GLU A 244 -8.11 8.94 11.11
CA GLU A 244 -7.38 8.24 12.18
C GLU A 244 -8.17 7.04 12.72
N ALA A 245 -9.49 7.17 12.87
CA ALA A 245 -10.34 6.10 13.35
C ALA A 245 -10.29 4.87 12.41
N PHE A 246 -10.25 5.09 11.10
CA PHE A 246 -10.10 4.00 10.14
C PHE A 246 -8.73 3.32 10.25
N HIS A 247 -7.65 4.06 10.51
CA HIS A 247 -6.35 3.42 10.80
C HIS A 247 -6.36 2.54 11.99
N ARG A 248 -6.97 3.04 13.06
CA ARG A 248 -7.05 2.29 14.30
C ARG A 248 -7.74 0.97 14.02
N ARG A 249 -8.85 1.00 13.28
CA ARG A 249 -9.55 -0.19 12.81
C ARG A 249 -8.66 -1.11 11.97
N VAL A 250 -7.97 -0.60 10.95
CA VAL A 250 -7.06 -1.40 10.10
C VAL A 250 -5.93 -2.01 10.93
N GLY A 251 -5.33 -1.25 11.84
CA GLY A 251 -4.26 -1.68 12.72
C GLY A 251 -4.72 -2.76 13.70
N GLU A 252 -5.89 -2.62 14.30
CA GLU A 252 -6.49 -3.63 15.18
C GLU A 252 -6.81 -4.93 14.42
N LEU A 253 -7.39 -4.82 13.22
CA LEU A 253 -7.66 -5.98 12.35
C LEU A 253 -6.36 -6.72 12.00
N LEU A 254 -5.32 -5.99 11.61
CA LEU A 254 -4.03 -6.56 11.28
C LEU A 254 -3.34 -7.17 12.51
N ALA A 255 -3.37 -6.47 13.65
CA ALA A 255 -2.77 -6.95 14.90
C ALA A 255 -3.39 -8.27 15.35
N ALA A 256 -4.73 -8.40 15.28
CA ALA A 256 -5.42 -9.64 15.62
C ALA A 256 -4.95 -10.83 14.75
N ARG A 257 -4.72 -10.60 13.45
CA ARG A 257 -4.19 -11.65 12.54
C ARG A 257 -2.74 -12.02 12.85
N ILE A 258 -1.93 -11.03 13.21
CA ILE A 258 -0.54 -11.26 13.60
C ILE A 258 -0.47 -12.01 14.93
N GLU A 259 -1.30 -11.64 15.90
CA GLU A 259 -1.41 -12.32 17.19
C GLU A 259 -1.83 -13.78 17.03
N GLU A 260 -2.89 -14.04 16.24
CA GLU A 260 -3.36 -15.40 15.91
C GLU A 260 -2.23 -16.25 15.33
N TRP A 261 -1.46 -15.71 14.39
CA TRP A 261 -0.32 -16.41 13.80
C TRP A 261 0.86 -16.54 14.78
N ALA A 262 1.23 -15.49 15.51
CA ALA A 262 2.35 -15.51 16.46
C ALA A 262 2.11 -16.53 17.57
N ALA A 263 0.85 -16.69 17.99
CA ALA A 263 0.41 -17.74 18.91
C ALA A 263 0.58 -19.16 18.34
N THR A 264 0.96 -19.34 17.08
CA THR A 264 1.35 -20.64 16.49
C THR A 264 2.87 -20.88 16.45
N GLN A 265 3.68 -19.86 16.72
CA GLN A 265 5.12 -19.89 16.53
C GLN A 265 5.88 -20.14 17.85
N PRO A 266 6.63 -21.25 18.00
CA PRO A 266 7.31 -21.59 19.25
C PRO A 266 8.27 -20.51 19.77
N HIS A 267 8.96 -19.79 18.89
CA HIS A 267 9.93 -18.76 19.27
C HIS A 267 9.31 -17.41 19.66
N LEU A 268 8.00 -17.24 19.44
CA LEU A 268 7.24 -16.01 19.75
C LEU A 268 6.26 -16.21 20.92
N ARG A 269 6.09 -17.45 21.41
CA ARG A 269 5.19 -17.80 22.52
C ARG A 269 5.89 -17.62 23.86
N GLY A 270 5.38 -16.72 24.69
CA GLY A 270 5.79 -16.47 26.07
C GLY A 270 4.58 -16.34 26.97
#